data_AF-A0A3N5XM27-F1
#
_entry.id   AF-A0A3N5XM27-F1
#
_cell.length_a   1.000
_cell.length_b   1.000
_cell.length_c   1.000
_cell.angle_alpha   90.00
_cell.angle_beta   90.00
_cell.angle_gamma   90.00
#
_symmetry.space_group_name_H-M   'P 1'
#
loop_
_entity.id
_entity.type
_entity.pdbx_description
1 polymer ?
#
loop_
_entity_poly.entity_id
_entity_poly.type
_entity_poly.pdbx_seq_one_letter_code
_entity_poly.pdbx_strand_id
1 'polypeptide(L)' 'MRRILYLGLLILAVIILIQNTAVVTVWILFWKIAMSQAILAFLLLVIGFLLGFLTAKLRGKLW' A
#
# COMPACT_ATOMS: atom_id res chain seq x y z
N MET A 1 -10.40 -19.14 -11.61
CA MET A 1 -9.35 -19.15 -10.56
C MET A 1 -8.69 -17.79 -10.33
N ARG A 2 -7.98 -17.20 -11.31
CA ARG A 2 -7.24 -15.92 -11.12
C ARG A 2 -8.09 -14.73 -10.63
N ARG A 3 -9.33 -14.59 -11.13
CA ARG A 3 -10.24 -13.50 -10.71
C ARG A 3 -10.66 -13.60 -9.25
N ILE A 4 -10.83 -14.82 -8.73
CA ILE A 4 -11.18 -15.08 -7.34
C ILE A 4 -10.01 -14.70 -6.43
N LEU A 5 -8.77 -15.00 -6.85
CA LEU A 5 -7.56 -14.58 -6.12
C LEU A 5 -7.46 -13.05 -6.02
N TYR A 6 -7.69 -12.33 -7.13
CA TYR A 6 -7.63 -10.86 -7.11
C TYR A 6 -8.73 -10.24 -6.24
N LEU A 7 -9.97 -10.75 -6.33
CA LEU A 7 -11.06 -10.28 -5.47
C LEU A 7 -10.80 -10.60 -3.99
N GLY A 8 -10.29 -11.80 -3.69
CA GLY A 8 -9.90 -12.18 -2.33
C GLY A 8 -8.81 -11.28 -1.77
N LEU A 9 -7.79 -10.95 -2.57
CA LEU A 9 -6.71 -10.04 -2.17
C LEU A 9 -7.23 -8.62 -1.89
N LEU A 10 -8.15 -8.14 -2.73
CA LEU A 10 -8.79 -6.83 -2.55
C LEU A 10 -9.60 -6.77 -1.26
N ILE A 11 -10.42 -7.80 -0.99
CA ILE A 11 -11.23 -7.88 0.24
C ILE A 11 -10.33 -7.93 1.47
N LEU A 12 -9.29 -8.77 1.46
CA LEU A 12 -8.33 -8.85 2.56
C LEU A 12 -7.64 -7.51 2.82
N ALA A 13 -7.23 -6.80 1.77
CA ALA A 13 -6.63 -5.47 1.90
C ALA A 13 -7.60 -4.48 2.60
N VAL A 14 -8.87 -4.46 2.20
CA VAL A 14 -9.88 -3.59 2.84
C VAL A 14 -10.10 -3.96 4.32
N ILE A 15 -10.19 -5.24 4.64
CA ILE A 15 -10.37 -5.70 6.03
C ILE A 15 -9.19 -5.27 6.89
N ILE A 16 -7.96 -5.47 6.41
CA ILE A 16 -6.74 -5.06 7.12
C ILE A 16 -6.77 -3.54 7.35
N LEU A 17 -7.14 -2.74 6.35
CA LEU A 17 -7.20 -1.28 6.52
C LEU A 17 -8.23 -0.86 7.58
N ILE A 18 -9.42 -1.45 7.58
CA ILE A 18 -10.49 -1.07 8.53
C ILE A 18 -10.17 -1.52 9.96
N GLN A 19 -9.54 -2.68 10.13
CA GLN A 19 -9.20 -3.19 11.47
C GLN A 19 -8.01 -2.46 12.10
N ASN A 20 -7.09 -1.93 11.31
CA ASN A 20 -5.85 -1.34 11.80
C ASN A 20 -6.00 0.17 12.09
N THR A 21 -6.95 0.57 12.93
CA THR A 21 -7.17 1.99 13.30
C THR A 21 -6.26 2.49 14.43
N ALA A 22 -5.40 1.64 14.98
CA ALA A 22 -4.44 2.01 16.01
C ALA A 22 -3.57 3.21 15.56
N VAL A 23 -3.35 4.17 16.46
CA VAL A 23 -2.47 5.31 16.17
C VAL A 23 -1.02 4.87 16.30
N VAL A 24 -0.24 5.08 15.24
CA VAL A 24 1.19 4.81 15.19
C VAL A 24 1.95 6.11 14.97
N THR A 25 3.14 6.16 15.53
CA THR A 25 4.07 7.27 15.33
C THR A 25 5.16 6.83 14.37
N VAL A 26 5.27 7.50 13.23
CA VAL A 26 6.33 7.26 12.25
C VAL A 26 7.35 8.38 12.34
N TRP A 27 8.62 7.99 12.29
CA TRP A 27 9.77 8.89 12.27
C TRP A 27 10.32 8.92 10.84
N ILE A 28 10.12 10.03 10.14
CA ILE A 28 10.62 10.23 8.78
C ILE A 28 11.72 11.28 8.85
N LEU A 29 12.98 10.84 8.76
CA LEU A 29 14.17 11.67 8.98
C LEU A 29 14.09 12.38 10.35
N PHE A 30 13.71 13.66 10.38
CA PHE A 30 13.56 14.47 11.60
C PHE A 30 12.08 14.74 11.96
N TRP A 31 11.14 14.23 11.18
CA TRP A 31 9.71 14.48 11.34
C TRP A 31 9.05 13.36 12.12
N LYS A 32 8.29 13.73 13.15
CA LYS A 32 7.47 12.81 13.93
C LYS A 32 6.01 13.00 13.54
N ILE A 33 5.42 11.99 12.91
CA ILE A 33 4.05 12.05 12.41
C ILE A 33 3.24 10.98 13.12
N ALA A 34 2.18 11.39 13.82
CA ALA A 34 1.20 10.48 14.41
C ALA A 34 0.01 10.36 13.45
N MET A 35 -0.30 9.13 13.04
CA MET A 35 -1.41 8.82 12.14
C MET A 35 -1.99 7.45 12.48
N SER A 36 -3.17 7.11 11.96
CA SER A 36 -3.66 5.73 12.09
C SER A 36 -2.81 4.77 11.25
N GLN A 37 -2.60 3.55 11.76
CA GLN A 37 -1.88 2.48 11.07
C GLN A 37 -2.53 2.14 9.73
N ALA A 38 -3.85 2.30 9.63
CA ALA A 38 -4.63 2.18 8.40
C ALA A 38 -4.15 3.17 7.33
N ILE A 39 -3.97 4.44 7.68
CA ILE A 39 -3.47 5.47 6.74
C ILE A 39 -2.06 5.10 6.28
N LEU A 40 -1.19 4.69 7.22
CA LEU A 40 0.17 4.27 6.89
C LEU A 40 0.17 3.07 5.93
N ALA A 41 -0.60 2.03 6.23
CA ALA A 41 -0.71 0.83 5.40
C ALA A 41 -1.28 1.16 4.01
N PHE A 42 -2.29 2.01 3.93
CA PHE A 42 -2.86 2.46 2.65
C PHE A 42 -1.82 3.22 1.81
N LEU A 43 -1.08 4.16 2.41
CA LEU A 43 -0.02 4.90 1.73
C LEU A 43 1.06 3.96 1.19
N LEU A 44 1.50 2.98 1.99
CA LEU A 44 2.49 1.99 1.57
C LEU A 44 2.00 1.14 0.40
N LEU A 45 0.73 0.72 0.40
CA LEU A 45 0.14 -0.01 -0.73
C LEU A 45 0.13 0.83 -2.01
N VAL A 46 -0.29 2.10 -1.91
CA VAL A 46 -0.29 3.02 -3.06
C VAL A 46 1.13 3.24 -3.58
N ILE A 47 2.10 3.49 -2.70
CA ILE A 47 3.51 3.66 -3.08
C ILE A 47 4.04 2.40 -3.77
N GLY A 48 3.81 1.21 -3.18
CA GLY A 48 4.24 -0.06 -3.78
C GLY A 48 3.63 -0.29 -5.17
N PHE A 49 2.34 0.01 -5.34
CA PHE A 49 1.67 -0.06 -6.64
C PHE A 49 2.27 0.91 -7.66
N LEU A 50 2.46 2.19 -7.28
CA LEU A 50 3.02 3.21 -8.16
C LEU A 50 4.46 2.88 -8.58
N LEU A 51 5.30 2.40 -7.65
CA LEU A 51 6.66 1.95 -7.95
C LEU A 51 6.66 0.72 -8.86
N GLY A 52 5.80 -0.27 -8.60
CA GLY A 52 5.63 -1.45 -9.46
C GLY A 52 5.17 -1.08 -10.87
N PHE A 53 4.21 -0.17 -10.97
CA PHE A 53 3.73 0.35 -12.26
C PHE A 53 4.82 1.12 -13.00
N LEU A 54 5.55 2.00 -12.30
CA LEU A 54 6.64 2.79 -12.89
C LEU A 54 7.76 1.89 -13.40
N THR A 55 8.19 0.90 -12.61
CA THR A 55 9.23 -0.06 -13.03
C THR A 55 8.78 -0.91 -14.22
N ALA A 56 7.52 -1.35 -14.27
CA ALA A 56 6.96 -2.03 -15.44
C ALA A 56 6.93 -1.12 -16.68
N LYS A 57 6.53 0.15 -16.52
CA LYS A 57 6.49 1.14 -17.61
C LYS A 57 7.88 1.47 -18.14
N LEU A 58 8.87 1.61 -17.27
CA LEU A 58 10.26 1.86 -17.65
C LEU A 58 10.86 0.65 -18.40
N ARG A 59 10.54 -0.57 -17.97
CA ARG A 59 10.97 -1.81 -18.66
C ARG A 59 10.30 -1.96 -20.03
N GLY A 60 9.02 -1.61 -20.16
CA GLY A 60 8.30 -1.62 -21.43
C GLY A 60 8.75 -0.55 -22.44
N LYS A 61 9.64 0.37 -22.04
CA LYS A 61 10.25 1.39 -22.91
C LYS A 61 11.67 1.01 -23.38
N LEU A 62 12.19 -0.13 -22.93
CA LEU A 62 13.56 -0.57 -23.18
C LEU A 62 13.69 -1.63 -24.30
N TRP A 63 12.60 -1.93 -25.02
CA TRP A 63 12.56 -2.71 -26.26
C TRP A 63 11.62 -2.05 -27.25
#